data_AF-A0A9E4CP95-F1
#
_entry.id   AF-A0A9E4CP95-F1
#
_cell.length_a   1.000
_cell.length_b   1.000
_cell.length_c   1.000
_cell.angle_alpha   90.00
_cell.angle_beta   90.00
_cell.angle_gamma   90.00
#
_symmetry.space_group_name_H-M   'P 1'
#
loop_
_entity.id
_entity.type
_entity.pdbx_description
1 polymer ?
#
loop_
_entity_poly.entity_id
_entity_poly.type
_entity_poly.pdbx_seq_one_letter_code
_entity_poly.pdbx_strand_id
1 'polypeptide(L)'
;MSTTTTTTTRARIGRLLVVLLALVLVAGCGESDPGAIGPSGVDGGVSSEQAKEDYVTGVNSALQQLGTAQGQSFGAAVTKGNKRQLQASAIAWRQGVQQLKGLNPPKEAVPAHTKLVEAVSQLDTWNQRIANAAPNKKRTQTLAKQASGSAASRNFEAAVCELVDAGFEVIDPGACTPLANAAGPSS
;
A
#
# COMPACT_ATOMS: atom_id res chain seq x y z
N MET A 1 -43.69 -29.08 7.60
CA MET A 1 -42.52 -29.31 6.73
C MET A 1 -41.67 -28.05 6.77
N SER A 2 -40.57 -28.07 7.50
CA SER A 2 -39.71 -26.89 7.71
C SER A 2 -38.48 -27.00 6.81
N THR A 3 -38.39 -26.14 5.80
CA THR A 3 -37.25 -26.05 4.91
C THR A 3 -36.10 -25.32 5.60
N THR A 4 -35.04 -26.07 5.91
CA THR A 4 -33.76 -25.56 6.39
C THR A 4 -33.02 -24.88 5.24
N THR A 5 -32.95 -23.55 5.24
CA THR A 5 -32.14 -22.80 4.28
C THR A 5 -30.68 -22.78 4.76
N THR A 6 -29.89 -23.71 4.27
CA THR A 6 -28.43 -23.74 4.45
C THR A 6 -27.80 -22.65 3.58
N THR A 7 -27.64 -21.44 4.11
CA THR A 7 -26.85 -20.39 3.45
C THR A 7 -25.37 -20.77 3.49
N THR A 8 -24.92 -21.37 2.39
CA THR A 8 -23.51 -21.65 2.14
C THR A 8 -22.77 -20.33 1.93
N THR A 9 -22.19 -19.77 2.99
CA THR A 9 -21.21 -18.67 2.91
C THR A 9 -19.86 -19.22 2.42
N ARG A 10 -19.80 -19.70 1.17
CA ARG A 10 -18.55 -19.92 0.45
C ARG A 10 -18.29 -18.70 -0.43
N ALA A 11 -17.00 -18.34 -0.53
CA ALA A 11 -16.44 -17.24 -1.33
C ALA A 11 -16.43 -15.83 -0.72
N ARG A 12 -15.74 -15.65 0.42
CA ARG A 12 -15.11 -14.36 0.79
C ARG A 12 -13.64 -14.48 1.22
N ILE A 13 -13.00 -15.62 0.94
CA ILE A 13 -11.58 -15.83 1.26
C ILE A 13 -10.67 -15.50 0.06
N GLY A 14 -11.22 -15.46 -1.16
CA GLY A 14 -10.46 -15.19 -2.38
C GLY A 14 -10.20 -13.71 -2.71
N ARG A 15 -10.89 -12.76 -2.07
CA ARG A 15 -10.73 -11.31 -2.34
C ARG A 15 -9.74 -10.59 -1.42
N LEU A 16 -9.36 -11.21 -0.29
CA LEU A 16 -8.49 -10.57 0.71
C LEU A 16 -6.99 -10.66 0.39
N LEU A 17 -6.61 -11.47 -0.60
CA LEU A 17 -5.22 -11.58 -1.11
C LEU A 17 -4.99 -10.74 -2.38
N VAL A 18 -6.03 -10.08 -2.90
CA VAL A 18 -6.02 -9.45 -4.24
C VAL A 18 -5.96 -7.92 -4.18
N VAL A 19 -6.07 -7.30 -3.00
CA VAL A 19 -6.00 -5.83 -2.90
C VAL A 19 -4.58 -5.32 -3.22
N LEU A 20 -3.54 -6.13 -3.02
CA LEU A 20 -2.16 -5.82 -3.42
C LEU A 20 -1.80 -6.25 -4.86
N LEU A 21 -2.72 -6.84 -5.61
CA LEU A 21 -2.46 -7.48 -6.90
C LEU A 21 -2.93 -6.64 -8.11
N ALA A 22 -3.48 -5.44 -7.87
CA ALA A 22 -3.81 -4.47 -8.94
C ALA A 22 -2.58 -3.68 -9.45
N LEU A 23 -1.36 -4.05 -9.04
CA LEU A 23 -0.10 -3.33 -9.30
C LEU A 23 0.58 -3.60 -10.66
N VAL A 24 -0.04 -4.32 -11.61
CA VAL A 24 0.65 -4.76 -12.86
C VAL A 24 -0.05 -4.34 -14.16
N LEU A 25 -0.89 -3.30 -14.16
CA LEU A 25 -1.53 -2.82 -15.40
C LEU A 25 -1.50 -1.30 -15.55
N VAL A 26 -0.30 -0.71 -15.52
CA VAL A 26 -0.05 0.50 -16.32
C VAL A 26 0.93 0.12 -17.43
N ALA A 27 0.34 -0.15 -18.59
CA ALA A 27 1.00 -0.23 -19.88
C ALA A 27 1.65 1.12 -20.20
N GLY A 28 2.77 1.07 -20.94
CA GLY A 28 3.58 2.24 -21.27
C GLY A 28 2.96 3.25 -22.24
N CYS A 29 3.62 4.40 -22.28
CA CYS A 29 3.81 5.40 -23.35
C CYS A 29 4.10 6.72 -22.61
N GLY A 30 5.24 7.39 -22.77
CA GLY A 30 5.75 7.83 -24.05
C GLY A 30 7.24 8.17 -24.00
N GLU A 31 7.90 7.76 -25.07
CA GLU A 31 9.14 8.30 -25.58
C GLU A 31 8.93 9.77 -25.95
N SER A 32 9.86 10.65 -25.54
CA SER A 32 10.00 12.02 -26.06
C SER A 32 11.42 12.53 -25.77
N ASP A 33 12.33 12.27 -26.70
CA ASP A 33 13.40 13.22 -27.07
C ASP A 33 12.89 13.90 -28.36
N PRO A 34 13.18 15.17 -28.72
CA PRO A 34 14.42 15.90 -28.41
C PRO A 34 14.35 17.44 -28.22
N GLY A 35 15.40 18.02 -27.62
CA GLY A 35 15.97 19.31 -28.06
C GLY A 35 15.39 20.66 -27.58
N ALA A 36 16.34 21.54 -27.17
CA ALA A 36 16.26 23.00 -26.94
C ALA A 36 15.41 23.43 -25.71
N ILE A 37 15.83 24.37 -24.84
CA ILE A 37 16.25 25.75 -25.09
C ILE A 37 17.06 26.28 -23.87
N GLY A 38 18.21 26.92 -24.13
CA GLY A 38 18.69 28.16 -23.48
C GLY A 38 19.18 28.16 -22.02
N PRO A 39 20.41 28.66 -21.73
CA PRO A 39 20.81 29.00 -20.37
C PRO A 39 20.18 30.35 -20.01
N SER A 40 19.21 30.36 -19.12
CA SER A 40 18.69 31.61 -18.54
C SER A 40 18.45 31.38 -17.06
N GLY A 41 19.21 32.10 -16.26
CA GLY A 41 19.18 31.98 -14.80
C GLY A 41 17.83 32.39 -14.22
N VAL A 42 17.47 31.73 -13.14
CA VAL A 42 16.55 32.21 -12.11
C VAL A 42 16.96 31.57 -10.78
N ASP A 43 16.83 32.35 -9.71
CA ASP A 43 17.04 32.04 -8.31
C ASP A 43 16.98 30.57 -7.90
N GLY A 44 17.99 30.12 -7.16
CA GLY A 44 18.14 28.78 -6.59
C GLY A 44 17.19 28.46 -5.43
N GLY A 45 15.89 28.67 -5.65
CA GLY A 45 14.82 28.07 -4.86
C GLY A 45 14.17 26.98 -5.69
N VAL A 46 14.18 25.74 -5.21
CA VAL A 46 13.37 24.67 -5.82
C VAL A 46 11.93 25.19 -5.89
N SER A 47 11.36 25.29 -7.11
CA SER A 47 9.97 25.72 -7.26
C SER A 47 9.08 24.81 -6.40
N SER A 48 8.07 25.38 -5.74
CA SER A 48 7.13 24.62 -4.90
C SER A 48 6.47 23.47 -5.66
N GLU A 49 6.30 23.61 -6.97
CA GLU A 49 5.77 22.57 -7.85
C GLU A 49 6.75 21.40 -7.99
N GLN A 50 8.04 21.68 -8.17
CA GLN A 50 9.06 20.64 -8.28
C GLN A 50 9.27 19.89 -6.95
N ALA A 51 9.19 20.59 -5.81
CA ALA A 51 9.20 19.95 -4.50
C ALA A 51 7.97 19.03 -4.28
N LYS A 52 6.82 19.39 -4.85
CA LYS A 52 5.61 18.55 -4.81
C LYS A 52 5.78 17.30 -5.69
N GLU A 53 6.31 17.45 -6.90
CA GLU A 53 6.59 16.33 -7.81
C GLU A 53 7.63 15.35 -7.25
N ASP A 54 8.72 15.87 -6.67
CA ASP A 54 9.75 15.07 -6.01
C ASP A 54 9.16 14.28 -4.83
N TYR A 55 8.30 14.92 -4.04
CA TYR A 55 7.59 14.27 -2.94
C TYR A 55 6.65 13.16 -3.44
N VAL A 56 5.81 13.44 -4.44
CA VAL A 56 4.90 12.45 -5.03
C VAL A 56 5.67 11.25 -5.58
N THR A 57 6.74 11.51 -6.32
CA THR A 57 7.63 10.47 -6.87
C THR A 57 8.25 9.63 -5.76
N GLY A 58 8.71 10.27 -4.70
CA GLY A 58 9.26 9.61 -3.52
C GLY A 58 8.25 8.71 -2.80
N VAL A 59 7.02 9.22 -2.58
CA VAL A 59 5.94 8.44 -1.95
C VAL A 59 5.58 7.24 -2.81
N ASN A 60 5.40 7.45 -4.11
CA ASN A 60 5.05 6.39 -5.07
C ASN A 60 6.11 5.30 -5.14
N SER A 61 7.39 5.69 -5.17
CA SER A 61 8.51 4.74 -5.09
C SER A 61 8.49 3.92 -3.80
N ALA A 62 8.29 4.58 -2.65
CA ALA A 62 8.23 3.90 -1.37
C ALA A 62 7.04 2.93 -1.29
N LEU A 63 5.85 3.35 -1.70
CA LEU A 63 4.64 2.50 -1.73
C LEU A 63 4.78 1.32 -2.67
N GLN A 64 5.40 1.50 -3.85
CA GLN A 64 5.67 0.40 -4.78
C GLN A 64 6.63 -0.64 -4.18
N GLN A 65 7.64 -0.20 -3.43
CA GLN A 65 8.54 -1.11 -2.71
C GLN A 65 7.81 -1.88 -1.60
N LEU A 66 6.97 -1.21 -0.82
CA LEU A 66 6.14 -1.85 0.20
C LEU A 66 5.19 -2.88 -0.43
N GLY A 67 4.57 -2.54 -1.56
CA GLY A 67 3.70 -3.45 -2.31
C GLY A 67 4.46 -4.66 -2.85
N THR A 68 5.66 -4.46 -3.39
CA THR A 68 6.54 -5.54 -3.86
C THR A 68 6.96 -6.46 -2.72
N ALA A 69 7.28 -5.90 -1.55
CA ALA A 69 7.64 -6.67 -0.36
C ALA A 69 6.50 -7.60 0.11
N GLN A 70 5.24 -7.17 -0.09
CA GLN A 70 4.03 -7.93 0.22
C GLN A 70 3.35 -8.62 -0.98
N GLY A 71 4.02 -8.69 -2.13
CA GLY A 71 3.47 -9.28 -3.36
C GLY A 71 3.23 -10.80 -3.28
N GLN A 72 2.99 -11.42 -4.44
CA GLN A 72 2.67 -12.86 -4.56
C GLN A 72 3.64 -13.78 -3.81
N SER A 73 4.93 -13.43 -3.75
CA SER A 73 5.97 -14.17 -3.05
C SER A 73 5.73 -14.21 -1.53
N PHE A 74 5.24 -13.13 -0.92
CA PHE A 74 4.89 -13.07 0.50
C PHE A 74 3.67 -13.93 0.82
N GLY A 75 2.59 -13.84 0.03
CA GLY A 75 1.39 -14.67 0.21
C GLY A 75 1.69 -16.17 0.09
N ALA A 76 2.52 -16.55 -0.89
CA ALA A 76 3.02 -17.91 -1.03
C ALA A 76 3.89 -18.33 0.18
N ALA A 77 4.74 -17.44 0.68
CA ALA A 77 5.59 -17.69 1.85
C ALA A 77 4.79 -17.83 3.15
N VAL A 78 3.72 -17.04 3.35
CA VAL A 78 2.78 -17.18 4.47
C VAL A 78 2.12 -18.55 4.44
N THR A 79 1.64 -18.95 3.25
CA THR A 79 0.95 -20.23 3.04
C THR A 79 1.88 -21.42 3.30
N LYS A 80 3.12 -21.33 2.79
CA LYS A 80 4.15 -22.37 2.94
C LYS A 80 4.87 -22.32 4.29
N GLY A 81 4.69 -21.28 5.09
CA GLY A 81 5.47 -21.06 6.32
C GLY A 81 6.97 -20.85 6.03
N ASN A 82 7.31 -20.25 4.89
CA ASN A 82 8.69 -20.08 4.47
C ASN A 82 9.35 -18.93 5.23
N LYS A 83 10.05 -19.26 6.33
CA LYS A 83 10.72 -18.28 7.19
C LYS A 83 11.69 -17.36 6.42
N ARG A 84 12.49 -17.90 5.50
CA ARG A 84 13.49 -17.12 4.76
C ARG A 84 12.85 -16.05 3.89
N GLN A 85 11.81 -16.42 3.14
CA GLN A 85 11.07 -15.47 2.30
C GLN A 85 10.32 -14.44 3.15
N LEU A 86 9.68 -14.85 4.24
CA LEU A 86 8.98 -13.92 5.13
C LEU A 86 9.93 -12.92 5.80
N GLN A 87 11.13 -13.35 6.20
CA GLN A 87 12.16 -12.45 6.73
C GLN A 87 12.68 -11.50 5.66
N ALA A 88 12.92 -11.97 4.44
CA ALA A 88 13.32 -11.11 3.32
C ALA A 88 12.26 -10.03 3.03
N SER A 89 10.98 -10.40 2.99
CA SER A 89 9.87 -9.46 2.84
C SER A 89 9.80 -8.46 4.00
N ALA A 90 10.03 -8.89 5.25
CA ALA A 90 10.05 -7.96 6.39
C ALA A 90 11.21 -6.96 6.30
N ILE A 91 12.38 -7.38 5.80
CA ILE A 91 13.52 -6.48 5.57
C ILE A 91 13.21 -5.47 4.46
N ALA A 92 12.68 -5.93 3.32
CA ALA A 92 12.29 -5.07 2.21
C ALA A 92 11.19 -4.06 2.62
N TRP A 93 10.22 -4.50 3.42
CA TRP A 93 9.21 -3.62 3.98
C TRP A 93 9.83 -2.51 4.83
N ARG A 94 10.76 -2.86 5.72
CA ARG A 94 11.45 -1.88 6.56
C ARG A 94 12.23 -0.86 5.73
N GLN A 95 12.84 -1.26 4.62
CA GLN A 95 13.50 -0.34 3.71
C GLN A 95 12.52 0.67 3.11
N GLY A 96 11.36 0.22 2.63
CA GLY A 96 10.30 1.12 2.12
C GLY A 96 9.77 2.08 3.20
N VAL A 97 9.63 1.61 4.45
CA VAL A 97 9.23 2.48 5.58
C VAL A 97 10.28 3.55 5.86
N GLN A 98 11.57 3.21 5.82
CA GLN A 98 12.65 4.19 6.02
C GLN A 98 12.73 5.20 4.88
N GLN A 99 12.52 4.76 3.64
CA GLN A 99 12.43 5.67 2.50
C GLN A 99 11.28 6.66 2.68
N LEU A 100 10.09 6.17 3.07
CA LEU A 100 8.94 7.02 3.33
C LEU A 100 9.23 8.05 4.43
N LYS A 101 9.85 7.64 5.54
CA LYS A 101 10.24 8.54 6.64
C LYS A 101 11.27 9.60 6.25
N GLY A 102 12.09 9.30 5.24
CA GLY A 102 13.13 10.21 4.75
C GLY A 102 12.60 11.25 3.76
N LEU A 103 11.34 11.19 3.35
CA LEU A 103 10.75 12.18 2.46
C LEU A 103 10.47 13.48 3.20
N ASN A 104 10.61 14.59 2.49
CA ASN A 104 10.24 15.92 2.99
C ASN A 104 8.85 16.28 2.43
N PRO A 105 7.75 16.09 3.20
CA PRO A 105 6.44 16.47 2.73
C PRO A 105 6.29 17.99 2.62
N PRO A 106 5.65 18.51 1.55
CA PRO A 106 5.19 19.90 1.53
C PRO A 106 4.15 20.12 2.64
N LYS A 107 3.96 21.38 3.05
CA LYS A 107 3.20 21.74 4.28
C LYS A 107 1.79 21.14 4.31
N GLU A 108 1.13 21.12 3.17
CA GLU A 108 -0.21 20.57 2.97
C GLU A 108 -0.28 19.04 3.09
N ALA A 109 0.83 18.33 2.84
CA ALA A 109 0.91 16.87 2.91
C ALA A 109 1.39 16.35 4.27
N VAL A 110 1.99 17.20 5.13
CA VAL A 110 2.51 16.81 6.45
C VAL A 110 1.53 15.95 7.27
N PRO A 111 0.23 16.33 7.46
CA PRO A 111 -0.67 15.52 8.29
C PRO A 111 -0.93 14.13 7.69
N ALA A 112 -1.19 14.05 6.39
CA ALA A 112 -1.46 12.78 5.71
C ALA A 112 -0.20 11.89 5.65
N HIS A 113 0.97 12.49 5.39
CA HIS A 113 2.26 11.84 5.43
C HIS A 113 2.56 11.22 6.80
N THR A 114 2.31 11.97 7.88
CA THR A 114 2.52 11.51 9.26
C THR A 114 1.67 10.28 9.56
N LYS A 115 0.39 10.30 9.18
CA LYS A 115 -0.51 9.16 9.32
C LYS A 115 -0.06 7.96 8.48
N LEU A 116 0.42 8.20 7.26
CA LEU A 116 0.92 7.14 6.39
C LEU A 116 2.13 6.44 7.02
N VAL A 117 3.12 7.23 7.49
CA VAL A 117 4.32 6.73 8.18
C VAL A 117 3.96 5.93 9.43
N GLU A 118 2.99 6.40 10.21
CA GLU A 118 2.52 5.69 11.39
C GLU A 118 1.89 4.35 11.01
N ALA A 119 0.98 4.34 10.04
CA ALA A 119 0.29 3.14 9.61
C ALA A 119 1.25 2.08 9.04
N VAL A 120 2.20 2.47 8.19
CA VAL A 120 3.19 1.52 7.64
C VAL A 120 4.16 0.99 8.71
N SER A 121 4.41 1.77 9.77
CA SER A 121 5.22 1.32 10.92
C SER A 121 4.46 0.30 11.78
N GLN A 122 3.15 0.50 11.98
CA GLN A 122 2.29 -0.50 12.63
C GLN A 122 2.19 -1.79 11.80
N LEU A 123 2.13 -1.68 10.48
CA LEU A 123 2.16 -2.83 9.57
C LEU A 123 3.53 -3.54 9.55
N ASP A 124 4.64 -2.82 9.72
CA ASP A 124 5.97 -3.46 9.90
C ASP A 124 5.98 -4.39 11.12
N THR A 125 5.37 -3.96 12.22
CA THR A 125 5.23 -4.79 13.42
C THR A 125 4.46 -6.08 13.11
N TRP A 126 3.41 -6.01 12.28
CA TRP A 126 2.69 -7.20 11.81
C TRP A 126 3.56 -8.11 10.94
N ASN A 127 4.32 -7.54 9.99
CA ASN A 127 5.22 -8.30 9.12
C ASN A 127 6.26 -9.08 9.92
N GLN A 128 6.84 -8.45 10.94
CA GLN A 128 7.79 -9.11 11.85
C GLN A 128 7.12 -10.24 12.65
N ARG A 129 5.90 -10.03 13.15
CA ARG A 129 5.14 -11.08 13.86
C ARG A 129 4.85 -12.28 12.97
N ILE A 130 4.48 -12.04 11.70
CA ILE A 130 4.24 -13.09 10.71
C ILE A 130 5.54 -13.83 10.41
N ALA A 131 6.64 -13.13 10.16
CA ALA A 131 7.94 -13.75 9.91
C ALA A 131 8.45 -14.58 11.10
N ASN A 132 8.26 -14.10 12.33
CA ASN A 132 8.66 -14.79 13.56
C ASN A 132 7.79 -16.01 13.89
N ALA A 133 6.55 -16.04 13.41
CA ALA A 133 5.69 -17.21 13.56
C ALA A 133 6.07 -18.37 12.62
N ALA A 134 6.85 -18.11 11.57
CA ALA A 134 7.36 -19.15 10.70
C ALA A 134 8.36 -20.06 11.44
N PRO A 135 8.37 -21.39 11.17
CA PRO A 135 7.69 -22.07 10.06
C PRO A 135 6.26 -22.56 10.38
N ASN A 136 5.62 -22.12 11.47
CA ASN A 136 4.27 -22.57 11.82
C ASN A 136 3.22 -21.97 10.87
N LYS A 137 2.88 -22.70 9.81
CA LYS A 137 1.94 -22.32 8.75
C LYS A 137 0.59 -21.83 9.27
N LYS A 138 0.01 -22.54 10.25
CA LYS A 138 -1.30 -22.18 10.81
C LYS A 138 -1.23 -20.83 11.53
N ARG A 139 -0.14 -20.60 12.28
CA ARG A 139 0.10 -19.34 12.99
C ARG A 139 0.42 -18.19 12.04
N THR A 140 1.27 -18.40 11.02
CA THR A 140 1.59 -17.37 10.01
C THR A 140 0.34 -16.92 9.26
N GLN A 141 -0.50 -17.87 8.80
CA GLN A 141 -1.75 -17.55 8.11
C GLN A 141 -2.76 -16.83 9.02
N THR A 142 -2.87 -17.23 10.29
CA THR A 142 -3.75 -16.56 11.26
C THR A 142 -3.31 -15.12 11.49
N LEU A 143 -2.01 -14.89 11.69
CA LEU A 143 -1.47 -13.55 11.88
C LEU A 143 -1.61 -12.68 10.63
N ALA A 144 -1.41 -13.24 9.43
CA ALA A 144 -1.62 -12.52 8.18
C ALA A 144 -3.09 -12.07 8.04
N LYS A 145 -4.05 -12.95 8.35
CA LYS A 145 -5.48 -12.61 8.35
C LYS A 145 -5.81 -11.51 9.38
N GLN A 146 -5.21 -11.58 10.56
CA GLN A 146 -5.40 -10.55 11.59
C GLN A 146 -4.79 -9.21 11.19
N ALA A 147 -3.62 -9.22 10.54
CA ALA A 147 -2.97 -8.03 10.03
C ALA A 147 -3.89 -7.28 9.04
N SER A 148 -4.44 -7.98 8.03
CA SER A 148 -5.36 -7.38 7.06
C SER A 148 -6.65 -6.81 7.68
N GLY A 149 -7.11 -7.35 8.81
CA GLY A 149 -8.29 -6.85 9.53
C GLY A 149 -7.97 -5.80 10.61
N SER A 150 -6.70 -5.44 10.78
CA SER A 150 -6.24 -4.57 11.85
C SER A 150 -6.58 -3.10 11.60
N ALA A 151 -6.55 -2.28 12.66
CA ALA A 151 -6.65 -0.83 12.53
C ALA A 151 -5.50 -0.27 11.67
N ALA A 152 -4.31 -0.87 11.72
CA ALA A 152 -3.16 -0.43 10.94
C ALA A 152 -3.42 -0.50 9.42
N SER A 153 -4.07 -1.56 8.93
CA SER A 153 -4.44 -1.67 7.52
C SER A 153 -5.46 -0.60 7.11
N ARG A 154 -6.49 -0.36 7.93
CA ARG A 154 -7.48 0.69 7.66
C ARG A 154 -6.89 2.09 7.72
N ASN A 155 -6.00 2.34 8.68
CA ASN A 155 -5.32 3.62 8.82
C ASN A 155 -4.36 3.89 7.65
N PHE A 156 -3.74 2.83 7.10
CA PHE A 156 -2.93 2.94 5.89
C PHE A 156 -3.79 3.37 4.70
N GLU A 157 -4.91 2.69 4.46
CA GLU A 157 -5.87 3.05 3.39
C GLU A 157 -6.36 4.50 3.56
N ALA A 158 -6.78 4.87 4.77
CA ALA A 158 -7.24 6.22 5.07
C ALA A 158 -6.14 7.28 4.81
N ALA A 159 -4.90 7.01 5.22
CA ALA A 159 -3.79 7.94 5.02
C ALA A 159 -3.41 8.13 3.54
N VAL A 160 -3.50 7.06 2.72
CA VAL A 160 -3.33 7.15 1.27
C VAL A 160 -4.44 8.03 0.67
N CYS A 161 -5.69 7.86 1.10
CA CYS A 161 -6.79 8.68 0.60
C CYS A 161 -6.69 10.14 1.02
N GLU A 162 -6.23 10.43 2.24
CA GLU A 162 -5.98 11.81 2.65
C GLU A 162 -4.89 12.49 1.80
N LEU A 163 -3.90 11.76 1.28
CA LEU A 163 -2.93 12.31 0.33
C LEU A 163 -3.59 12.62 -1.03
N VAL A 164 -4.45 11.73 -1.52
CA VAL A 164 -5.20 11.94 -2.77
C VAL A 164 -6.15 13.14 -2.64
N ASP A 165 -6.88 13.25 -1.52
CA ASP A 165 -7.77 14.38 -1.22
C ASP A 165 -7.00 15.70 -1.07
N ALA A 166 -5.75 15.65 -0.62
CA ALA A 166 -4.83 16.78 -0.60
C ALA A 166 -4.25 17.14 -1.99
N GLY A 167 -4.66 16.44 -3.05
CA GLY A 167 -4.25 16.69 -4.43
C GLY A 167 -2.87 16.13 -4.78
N PHE A 168 -2.45 15.03 -4.14
CA PHE A 168 -1.24 14.29 -4.46
C PHE A 168 -1.60 13.04 -5.25
N GLU A 169 -1.05 12.90 -6.46
CA GLU A 169 -1.34 11.77 -7.33
C GLU A 169 -0.50 10.55 -6.91
N VAL A 170 -1.02 9.81 -5.93
CA VAL A 170 -0.37 8.63 -5.36
C VAL A 170 -0.86 7.36 -6.10
N ILE A 171 0.05 6.42 -6.37
CA ILE A 171 -0.31 5.13 -6.97
C ILE A 171 -1.29 4.41 -6.03
N ASP A 172 -2.46 4.05 -6.58
CA ASP A 172 -3.63 3.40 -5.96
C ASP A 172 -4.84 4.31 -5.58
N PRO A 173 -5.51 4.96 -6.54
CA PRO A 173 -6.79 5.65 -6.30
C PRO A 173 -7.98 4.69 -6.12
N GLY A 174 -7.79 3.38 -6.34
CA GLY A 174 -8.84 2.37 -6.27
C GLY A 174 -9.37 2.10 -4.85
N ALA A 175 -8.55 2.34 -3.83
CA ALA A 175 -8.94 2.21 -2.42
C ALA A 175 -9.76 3.39 -1.87
N CYS A 176 -9.80 4.52 -2.58
CA CYS A 176 -10.39 5.78 -2.09
C CYS A 176 -11.83 6.03 -2.55
N THR A 177 -12.44 5.07 -3.24
CA THR A 177 -13.90 5.06 -3.36
C THR A 177 -14.49 4.58 -2.03
N PRO A 178 -15.32 5.39 -1.34
CA PRO A 178 -16.10 4.85 -0.24
C PRO A 178 -16.91 3.67 -0.78
N LEU A 179 -17.05 2.62 0.03
CA LEU A 179 -17.99 1.50 -0.16
C LEU A 179 -19.47 1.96 -0.13
N ALA A 180 -19.78 3.15 -0.62
CA ALA A 180 -21.12 3.66 -0.85
C ALA A 180 -21.66 3.07 -2.15
N ASN A 181 -22.10 1.80 -2.12
CA ASN A 181 -23.19 1.21 -2.93
C ASN A 181 -23.13 -0.33 -2.98
N ALA A 182 -22.99 -0.99 -1.82
CA ALA A 182 -23.37 -2.41 -1.68
C ALA A 182 -24.67 -2.60 -0.86
N ALA A 183 -25.39 -1.51 -0.59
CA ALA A 183 -26.77 -1.53 -0.14
C ALA A 183 -27.63 -1.03 -1.31
N GLY A 184 -27.95 -1.92 -2.25
CA GLY A 184 -29.04 -1.63 -3.18
C GLY A 184 -30.33 -1.42 -2.38
N PRO A 185 -31.20 -0.47 -2.77
CA PRO A 185 -32.53 -0.41 -2.18
C PRO A 185 -33.22 -1.75 -2.46
N SER A 186 -33.59 -2.45 -1.40
CA SER A 186 -34.54 -3.55 -1.50
C SER A 186 -35.88 -2.93 -1.92
N SER A 187 -36.35 -3.27 -3.10
CA SER A 187 -37.72 -3.09 -3.56
C SER A 187 -38.21 -4.43 -4.09
#